data_AF-A0AA35PVR5-F1
#
_entry.id   AF-A0AA35PVR5-F1
#
_cell.length_a   1.000
_cell.length_b   1.000
_cell.length_c   1.000
_cell.angle_alpha   90.00
_cell.angle_beta   90.00
_cell.angle_gamma   90.00
#
_symmetry.space_group_name_H-M   'P 1'
#
loop_
_entity.id
_entity.type
_entity.pdbx_description
1 polymer ?
#
loop_
_entity_poly.entity_id
_entity_poly.type
_entity_poly.pdbx_seq_one_letter_code
_entity_poly.pdbx_strand_id
1 'polypeptide(L)'
;MLGEIKDTTKSRVLNTHYYMPPQNMVVELMTDGYTDPDIFPFLRDRQKEVGCKPFLSRKESTGFIFNRLWAAIKRETLFILAEGVSTPDEIDTLFLELTRSWRGPCRFMDEAVGLDTVALIEDHYIRERQLSPIYTVDFLRREYLAKGKLGAKPPHGGLYPHQPQNVALDSGLAPQTENLISSE
;
A
#
# COMPACT_ATOMS: atom_id res chain seq x y z
N MET A 1 -8.30 2.17 -25.40
CA MET A 1 -6.85 1.91 -25.60
C MET A 1 -6.57 0.58 -26.31
N LEU A 2 -6.98 -0.59 -25.80
CA LEU A 2 -6.74 -1.86 -26.53
C LEU A 2 -7.49 -1.98 -27.87
N GLY A 3 -8.67 -1.36 -28.00
CA GLY A 3 -9.46 -1.39 -29.25
C GLY A 3 -8.82 -0.67 -30.44
N GLU A 4 -7.79 0.15 -30.22
CA GLU A 4 -7.12 0.95 -31.26
C GLU A 4 -5.78 0.32 -31.70
N ILE A 5 -5.36 -0.77 -31.06
CA ILE A 5 -4.07 -1.41 -31.27
C ILE A 5 -4.25 -2.65 -32.16
N LYS A 6 -3.34 -2.85 -33.12
CA LYS A 6 -3.30 -4.05 -33.97
C LYS A 6 -3.16 -5.32 -33.13
N ASP A 7 -3.82 -6.41 -33.53
CA ASP A 7 -3.80 -7.67 -32.76
C ASP A 7 -2.39 -8.23 -32.54
N THR A 8 -1.51 -8.11 -33.54
CA THR A 8 -0.09 -8.50 -33.43
C THR A 8 0.69 -7.69 -32.40
N THR A 9 0.19 -6.52 -31.99
CA THR A 9 0.79 -5.69 -30.96
C THR A 9 0.18 -5.95 -29.60
N LYS A 10 -1.12 -6.30 -29.51
CA LYS A 10 -1.80 -6.65 -28.25
C LYS A 10 -1.10 -7.78 -27.50
N SER A 11 -0.57 -8.78 -28.22
CA SER A 11 0.17 -9.89 -27.62
C SER A 11 1.41 -9.47 -26.82
N ARG A 12 1.90 -8.24 -26.98
CA ARG A 12 3.07 -7.70 -26.27
C ARG A 12 2.70 -6.63 -25.23
N VAL A 13 1.43 -6.31 -25.09
CA VAL A 13 0.93 -5.32 -24.13
C VAL A 13 0.67 -6.03 -22.80
N LEU A 14 1.19 -5.45 -21.72
CA LEU A 14 0.97 -5.90 -20.34
C LEU A 14 1.23 -4.74 -19.38
N ASN A 15 0.81 -4.92 -18.13
CA ASN A 15 1.08 -3.95 -17.07
C ASN A 15 2.26 -4.42 -16.22
N THR A 16 3.18 -3.50 -15.91
CA THR A 16 4.30 -3.69 -14.98
C THR A 16 4.20 -2.62 -13.91
N HIS A 17 3.87 -3.02 -12.68
CA HIS A 17 3.61 -2.13 -11.56
C HIS A 17 4.70 -2.26 -10.49
N TYR A 18 5.36 -1.14 -10.21
CA TYR A 18 6.40 -1.01 -9.20
C TYR A 18 5.86 -0.31 -7.95
N TYR A 19 6.48 -0.58 -6.80
CA TYR A 19 6.08 -0.02 -5.52
C TYR A 19 7.08 1.01 -5.03
N MET A 20 6.58 2.10 -4.44
CA MET A 20 7.39 3.05 -3.70
C MET A 20 7.53 2.63 -2.24
N PRO A 21 8.66 2.94 -1.56
CA PRO A 21 9.83 3.64 -2.08
C PRO A 21 10.75 2.71 -2.91
N PRO A 22 11.78 3.23 -3.62
CA PRO A 22 12.58 2.45 -4.59
C PRO A 22 13.31 1.22 -4.02
N GLN A 23 13.46 1.13 -2.70
CA GLN A 23 13.99 -0.06 -2.02
C GLN A 23 13.03 -1.25 -2.09
N ASN A 24 11.77 -1.03 -2.42
CA ASN A 24 10.81 -2.10 -2.60
C ASN A 24 11.09 -2.83 -3.92
N MET A 25 11.67 -4.02 -3.80
CA MET A 25 12.01 -4.84 -4.95
C MET A 25 10.79 -5.54 -5.58
N VAL A 26 9.59 -5.42 -5.01
CA VAL A 26 8.37 -6.06 -5.56
C VAL A 26 7.97 -5.41 -6.88
N VAL A 27 7.68 -6.24 -7.87
CA VAL A 27 7.07 -5.82 -9.14
C VAL A 27 5.90 -6.74 -9.47
N GLU A 28 4.76 -6.18 -9.87
CA GLU A 28 3.61 -6.94 -10.36
C GLU A 28 3.53 -6.87 -11.88
N LEU A 29 3.46 -8.04 -12.50
CA LEU A 29 3.19 -8.22 -13.91
C LEU A 29 1.71 -8.62 -14.05
N MET A 30 0.98 -8.01 -14.97
CA MET A 30 -0.43 -8.35 -15.20
C MET A 30 -0.74 -8.41 -16.68
N THR A 31 -1.39 -9.51 -17.07
CA THR A 31 -1.94 -9.68 -18.43
C THR A 31 -3.17 -8.81 -18.64
N ASP A 32 -3.39 -8.40 -19.89
CA ASP A 32 -4.63 -7.80 -20.38
C ASP A 32 -5.62 -8.82 -20.99
N GLY A 33 -5.31 -10.12 -20.86
CA GLY A 33 -6.06 -11.22 -21.47
C GLY A 33 -5.67 -11.55 -22.91
N TYR A 34 -4.92 -10.67 -23.58
CA TYR A 34 -4.38 -10.86 -24.93
C TYR A 34 -2.87 -11.05 -24.94
N THR A 35 -2.16 -10.63 -23.88
CA THR A 35 -0.72 -10.81 -23.71
C THR A 35 -0.33 -12.26 -23.96
N ASP A 36 0.71 -12.48 -24.77
CA ASP A 36 1.30 -13.78 -24.99
C ASP A 36 1.84 -14.35 -23.65
N PRO A 37 1.38 -15.53 -23.21
CA PRO A 37 1.82 -16.12 -21.94
C PRO A 37 3.33 -16.36 -21.87
N ASP A 38 4.02 -16.54 -23.00
CA ASP A 38 5.45 -16.83 -23.05
C ASP A 38 6.32 -15.60 -22.71
N ILE A 39 5.74 -14.39 -22.71
CA ILE A 39 6.42 -13.17 -22.28
C ILE A 39 6.67 -13.17 -20.76
N PHE A 40 5.78 -13.77 -19.97
CA PHE A 40 5.88 -13.70 -18.50
C PHE A 40 7.10 -14.44 -17.93
N PRO A 41 7.45 -15.67 -18.39
CA PRO A 41 8.72 -16.30 -18.02
C PRO A 41 9.93 -15.40 -18.33
N PHE A 42 10.00 -14.86 -19.54
CA PHE A 42 11.10 -13.97 -19.95
C PHE A 42 11.21 -12.74 -19.04
N LEU A 43 10.10 -12.01 -18.83
CA LEU A 43 10.11 -10.81 -17.98
C LEU A 43 10.41 -11.14 -16.52
N ARG A 44 9.93 -12.27 -16.02
CA ARG A 44 10.24 -12.73 -14.65
C ARG A 44 11.75 -12.88 -14.47
N ASP A 45 12.42 -13.48 -15.43
CA ASP A 45 13.86 -13.70 -15.35
C ASP A 45 14.64 -12.37 -15.46
N ARG A 46 14.25 -11.49 -16.39
CA ARG A 46 14.85 -10.13 -16.51
C ARG A 46 14.67 -9.31 -15.23
N GLN A 47 13.50 -9.35 -14.60
CA GLN A 47 13.24 -8.63 -13.34
C GLN A 47 14.11 -9.18 -12.19
N LYS A 48 14.31 -10.51 -12.13
CA LYS A 48 15.19 -11.11 -11.12
C LYS A 48 16.65 -10.73 -11.30
N GLU A 49 17.13 -10.58 -12.55
CA GLU A 49 18.51 -10.16 -12.84
C GLU A 49 18.84 -8.77 -12.29
N VAL A 50 17.85 -7.86 -12.27
CA VAL A 50 18.00 -6.52 -11.68
C VAL A 50 17.66 -6.48 -10.18
N GLY A 51 17.49 -7.64 -9.55
CA GLY A 51 17.20 -7.79 -8.12
C GLY A 51 15.73 -7.65 -7.73
N CYS A 52 14.82 -7.40 -8.69
CA CYS A 52 13.40 -7.32 -8.43
C CYS A 52 12.77 -8.70 -8.14
N LYS A 53 11.61 -8.68 -7.48
CA LYS A 53 10.80 -9.82 -7.07
C LYS A 53 9.46 -9.76 -7.81
N PRO A 54 9.37 -10.40 -8.99
CA PRO A 54 8.17 -10.34 -9.83
C PRO A 54 7.05 -11.27 -9.35
N PHE A 55 5.82 -10.75 -9.34
CA PHE A 55 4.57 -11.47 -9.06
C PHE A 55 3.61 -11.33 -10.24
N LEU A 56 2.85 -12.39 -10.56
CA LEU A 56 2.01 -12.44 -11.76
C LEU A 56 0.52 -12.43 -11.42
N SER A 57 -0.18 -11.38 -11.85
CA SER A 57 -1.64 -11.36 -11.96
C SER A 57 -2.05 -12.03 -13.28
N ARG A 58 -2.67 -13.20 -13.17
CA ARG A 58 -3.05 -14.06 -14.32
C ARG A 58 -4.29 -13.57 -15.06
N LYS A 59 -4.92 -12.52 -14.56
CA LYS A 59 -6.07 -11.83 -15.15
C LYS A 59 -5.96 -10.35 -14.82
N GLU A 60 -6.71 -9.54 -15.56
CA GLU A 60 -6.93 -8.15 -15.19
C GLU A 60 -7.58 -8.07 -13.81
N SER A 61 -7.02 -7.22 -12.95
CA SER A 61 -7.50 -7.01 -11.59
C SER A 61 -7.29 -5.56 -11.20
N THR A 62 -8.38 -4.88 -10.82
CA THR A 62 -8.30 -3.51 -10.31
C THR A 62 -7.54 -3.48 -8.99
N GLY A 63 -6.45 -2.70 -8.99
CA GLY A 63 -5.48 -2.70 -7.89
C GLY A 63 -4.54 -3.91 -7.88
N PHE A 64 -4.36 -4.59 -9.02
CA PHE A 64 -3.44 -5.72 -9.16
C PHE A 64 -3.71 -6.82 -8.10
N ILE A 65 -2.67 -7.38 -7.49
CA ILE A 65 -2.79 -8.37 -6.41
C ILE A 65 -2.76 -7.66 -5.06
N PHE A 66 -1.69 -6.91 -4.77
CA PHE A 66 -1.48 -6.37 -3.43
C PHE A 66 -2.42 -5.22 -3.09
N ASN A 67 -2.61 -4.22 -3.97
CA ASN A 67 -3.55 -3.13 -3.66
C ASN A 67 -4.99 -3.63 -3.51
N ARG A 68 -5.37 -4.68 -4.25
CA ARG A 68 -6.67 -5.35 -4.08
C ARG A 68 -6.81 -6.05 -2.73
N LEU A 69 -5.77 -6.75 -2.28
CA LEU A 69 -5.76 -7.38 -0.95
C LEU A 69 -5.79 -6.31 0.14
N TRP A 70 -4.96 -5.28 -0.01
CA TRP A 70 -4.91 -4.14 0.90
C TRP A 70 -6.25 -3.42 1.01
N ALA A 71 -6.96 -3.20 -0.10
CA ALA A 71 -8.30 -2.60 -0.07
C ALA A 71 -9.29 -3.40 0.79
N ALA A 72 -9.20 -4.73 0.80
CA ALA A 72 -10.05 -5.57 1.65
C ALA A 72 -9.70 -5.41 3.13
N ILE A 73 -8.42 -5.49 3.48
CA ILE A 73 -7.93 -5.32 4.86
C ILE A 73 -8.35 -3.95 5.39
N LYS A 74 -8.03 -2.91 4.62
CA LYS A 74 -8.34 -1.51 4.92
C LYS A 74 -9.84 -1.30 5.15
N ARG A 75 -10.68 -1.84 4.27
CA ARG A 75 -12.14 -1.73 4.39
C ARG A 75 -12.63 -2.36 5.69
N GLU A 76 -12.17 -3.57 6.01
CA GLU A 76 -12.59 -4.26 7.24
C GLU A 76 -12.09 -3.52 8.49
N THR A 77 -10.89 -2.95 8.45
CA THR A 77 -10.39 -2.09 9.52
C THR A 77 -11.32 -0.90 9.75
N LEU A 78 -11.81 -0.24 8.70
CA LEU A 78 -12.78 0.86 8.84
C LEU A 78 -14.12 0.38 9.42
N PHE A 79 -14.59 -0.82 9.07
CA PHE A 79 -15.80 -1.39 9.66
C PHE A 79 -15.68 -1.60 11.16
N ILE A 80 -14.59 -2.23 11.62
CA ILE A 80 -14.31 -2.47 13.04
C ILE A 80 -14.30 -1.14 13.81
N LEU A 81 -13.70 -0.10 13.24
CA LEU A 81 -13.67 1.25 13.82
C LEU A 81 -15.06 1.92 13.82
N ALA A 82 -15.81 1.79 12.73
CA ALA A 82 -17.13 2.42 12.57
C ALA A 82 -18.19 1.81 13.50
N GLU A 83 -18.09 0.50 13.77
CA GLU A 83 -18.94 -0.21 14.72
C GLU A 83 -18.49 -0.02 16.18
N GLY A 84 -17.33 0.63 16.41
CA GLY A 84 -16.79 0.87 17.74
C GLY A 84 -16.31 -0.40 18.45
N VAL A 85 -15.98 -1.44 17.70
CA VAL A 85 -15.56 -2.75 18.24
C VAL A 85 -14.21 -2.64 18.96
N SER A 86 -13.30 -1.79 18.47
CA SER A 86 -11.97 -1.58 19.05
C SER A 86 -11.38 -0.23 18.61
N THR A 87 -10.19 0.10 19.13
CA THR A 87 -9.46 1.34 18.82
C THR A 87 -8.36 1.11 17.78
N PRO A 88 -7.88 2.16 17.07
CA PRO A 88 -6.80 2.01 16.12
C PRO A 88 -5.53 1.37 16.70
N ASP A 89 -5.19 1.69 17.95
CA ASP A 89 -3.99 1.18 18.64
C ASP A 89 -4.08 -0.33 18.93
N GLU A 90 -5.22 -0.79 19.43
CA GLU A 90 -5.47 -2.21 19.68
C GLU A 90 -5.49 -3.03 18.39
N ILE A 91 -6.14 -2.53 17.34
CA ILE A 91 -6.19 -3.19 16.02
C ILE A 91 -4.78 -3.37 15.47
N ASP A 92 -3.98 -2.31 15.49
CA ASP A 92 -2.61 -2.37 14.99
C ASP A 92 -1.72 -3.29 15.83
N THR A 93 -1.81 -3.21 17.16
CA THR A 93 -1.04 -4.07 18.06
C THR A 93 -1.38 -5.54 17.83
N LEU A 94 -2.67 -5.88 17.76
CA LEU A 94 -3.13 -7.24 17.49
C LEU A 94 -2.67 -7.74 16.11
N PHE A 95 -2.75 -6.89 15.08
CA PHE A 95 -2.30 -7.23 13.74
C PHE A 95 -0.79 -7.49 13.69
N LEU A 96 0.02 -6.66 14.35
CA LEU A 96 1.48 -6.81 14.41
C LEU A 96 1.89 -8.11 15.12
N GLU A 97 1.28 -8.41 16.27
CA GLU A 97 1.61 -9.62 17.04
C GLU A 97 1.29 -10.92 16.28
N LEU A 98 0.17 -10.94 15.55
CA LEU A 98 -0.27 -12.13 14.83
C LEU A 98 0.43 -12.31 13.49
N THR A 99 0.68 -11.22 12.75
CA THR A 99 1.23 -11.31 11.39
C THR A 99 2.75 -11.15 11.32
N ARG A 100 3.37 -10.68 12.41
CA ARG A 100 4.79 -10.25 12.44
C ARG A 100 5.12 -9.23 11.35
N SER A 101 4.12 -8.46 10.93
CA SER A 101 4.30 -7.33 10.02
C SER A 101 5.05 -6.22 10.72
N TRP A 102 5.67 -5.32 9.95
CA TRP A 102 6.37 -4.17 10.52
C TRP A 102 5.43 -2.99 10.86
N ARG A 103 4.22 -2.97 10.31
CA ARG A 103 3.25 -1.89 10.46
C ARG A 103 1.82 -2.43 10.42
N GLY A 104 0.96 -1.88 11.28
CA GLY A 104 -0.46 -2.20 11.32
C GLY A 104 -1.28 -1.40 10.29
N PRO A 105 -2.51 -1.85 9.99
CA PRO A 105 -3.34 -1.24 8.97
C PRO A 105 -3.73 0.21 9.26
N CYS A 106 -4.01 0.57 10.52
CA CYS A 106 -4.39 1.92 10.91
C CYS A 106 -3.24 2.89 10.70
N ARG A 107 -2.03 2.58 11.21
CA ARG A 107 -0.83 3.39 10.98
C ARG A 107 -0.47 3.49 9.51
N PHE A 108 -0.69 2.43 8.73
CA PHE A 108 -0.43 2.48 7.30
C PHE A 108 -1.39 3.45 6.58
N MET A 109 -2.68 3.43 6.91
CA MET A 109 -3.63 4.43 6.42
C MET A 109 -3.25 5.86 6.84
N ASP A 110 -2.86 6.04 8.09
CA ASP A 110 -2.65 7.36 8.69
C ASP A 110 -1.34 8.03 8.24
N GLU A 111 -0.25 7.27 8.18
CA GLU A 111 1.10 7.80 7.98
C GLU A 111 1.62 7.62 6.55
N ALA A 112 1.33 6.50 5.89
CA ALA A 112 1.87 6.21 4.56
C ALA A 112 0.96 6.66 3.42
N VAL A 113 -0.36 6.51 3.59
CA VAL A 113 -1.34 6.76 2.52
C VAL A 113 -2.00 8.13 2.67
N GLY A 114 -2.38 8.50 3.89
CA GLY A 114 -3.20 9.67 4.19
C GLY A 114 -4.69 9.37 4.07
N LEU A 115 -5.49 9.88 5.02
CA LEU A 115 -6.91 9.55 5.11
C LEU A 115 -7.73 10.10 3.93
N ASP A 116 -7.28 11.19 3.30
CA ASP A 116 -7.88 11.74 2.09
C ASP A 116 -7.70 10.79 0.90
N THR A 117 -6.49 10.28 0.69
CA THR A 117 -6.20 9.28 -0.34
C THR A 117 -6.98 7.98 -0.07
N VAL A 118 -7.10 7.57 1.20
CA VAL A 118 -7.91 6.40 1.58
C VAL A 118 -9.36 6.57 1.15
N ALA A 119 -9.96 7.75 1.38
CA ALA A 119 -11.33 8.05 0.99
C ALA A 119 -11.53 8.01 -0.54
N LEU A 120 -10.58 8.57 -1.31
CA LEU A 120 -10.62 8.51 -2.77
C LEU A 120 -10.55 7.08 -3.31
N ILE A 121 -9.69 6.25 -2.72
CA ILE A 121 -9.57 4.83 -3.09
C ILE A 121 -10.86 4.09 -2.74
N GLU A 122 -11.45 4.34 -1.57
CA GLU A 122 -12.72 3.69 -1.19
C GLU A 122 -13.88 4.09 -2.12
N ASP A 123 -14.01 5.36 -2.50
CA ASP A 123 -15.02 5.80 -3.48
C ASP A 123 -14.92 5.01 -4.79
N HIS A 124 -13.69 4.78 -5.26
CA HIS A 124 -13.46 4.01 -6.48
C HIS A 124 -13.95 2.57 -6.33
N TYR A 125 -13.56 1.89 -5.24
CA TYR A 125 -13.99 0.52 -4.98
C TYR A 125 -15.49 0.39 -4.71
N ILE A 126 -16.11 1.38 -4.08
CA ILE A 126 -17.57 1.44 -3.87
C ILE A 126 -18.30 1.47 -5.20
N ARG A 127 -17.89 2.33 -6.13
CA ARG A 127 -18.50 2.41 -7.47
C ARG A 127 -18.27 1.14 -8.27
N GLU A 128 -17.05 0.63 -8.25
CA GLU A 128 -16.64 -0.54 -9.03
C GLU A 128 -17.36 -1.82 -8.57
N ARG A 129 -17.52 -1.99 -7.24
CA ARG A 129 -18.04 -3.24 -6.64
C ARG A 129 -19.42 -3.12 -6.01
N GLN A 130 -20.08 -1.98 -6.16
CA GLN A 130 -21.41 -1.69 -5.61
C GLN A 130 -21.49 -1.95 -4.10
N LEU A 131 -20.48 -1.48 -3.36
CA LEU A 131 -20.38 -1.66 -1.90
C LEU A 131 -21.11 -0.54 -1.16
N SER A 132 -21.45 -0.77 0.10
CA SER A 132 -22.04 0.26 0.96
C SER A 132 -20.99 1.27 1.45
N PRO A 133 -21.24 2.59 1.35
CA PRO A 133 -20.33 3.63 1.82
C PRO A 133 -20.42 3.89 3.33
N ILE A 134 -21.49 3.42 3.99
CA ILE A 134 -21.94 3.88 5.32
C ILE A 134 -20.85 3.69 6.39
N TYR A 135 -20.27 2.50 6.47
CA TYR A 135 -19.28 2.14 7.49
C TYR A 135 -17.83 2.33 7.03
N THR A 136 -17.64 2.89 5.83
CA THR A 136 -16.31 3.03 5.21
C THR A 136 -16.00 4.49 4.97
N VAL A 137 -16.29 4.98 3.76
CA VAL A 137 -15.95 6.33 3.35
C VAL A 137 -16.80 7.39 4.06
N ASP A 138 -18.07 7.10 4.38
CA ASP A 138 -18.94 8.05 5.08
C ASP A 138 -18.54 8.21 6.55
N PHE A 139 -18.22 7.10 7.21
CA PHE A 139 -17.60 7.11 8.54
C PHE A 139 -16.30 7.91 8.54
N LEU A 140 -15.38 7.61 7.62
CA LEU A 140 -14.09 8.29 7.54
C LEU A 140 -14.25 9.80 7.30
N ARG A 141 -15.18 10.18 6.41
CA ARG A 141 -15.50 11.59 6.14
C ARG A 141 -16.05 12.29 7.37
N ARG A 142 -17.05 11.69 8.03
CA ARG A 142 -17.73 12.30 9.17
C ARG A 142 -16.82 12.42 10.39
N GLU A 143 -16.07 11.37 10.70
CA GLU A 143 -15.30 11.32 11.94
C GLU A 143 -13.92 11.94 11.86
N TYR A 144 -13.32 11.99 10.66
CA TYR A 144 -11.95 12.46 10.46
C TYR A 144 -11.86 13.63 9.48
N LEU A 145 -12.25 13.44 8.22
CA LEU A 145 -11.97 14.45 7.17
C LEU A 145 -12.73 15.76 7.40
N ALA A 146 -14.00 15.71 7.81
CA ALA A 146 -14.79 16.90 8.15
C ALA A 146 -14.23 17.68 9.35
N LYS A 147 -13.42 17.02 10.19
CA LYS A 147 -12.74 17.62 11.35
C LYS A 147 -11.30 18.06 11.02
N GLY A 148 -10.90 18.03 9.74
CA GLY A 148 -9.55 18.39 9.29
C GLY A 148 -8.47 17.37 9.65
N LYS A 149 -8.86 16.14 10.02
CA LYS A 149 -7.93 15.08 10.39
C LYS A 149 -7.54 14.27 9.15
N LEU A 150 -6.33 14.50 8.64
CA LEU A 150 -5.83 13.94 7.38
C LEU A 150 -4.75 12.86 7.56
N GLY A 151 -4.41 12.53 8.80
CA GLY A 151 -3.30 11.64 9.15
C GLY A 151 -2.01 12.41 9.39
N ALA A 152 -0.88 11.91 8.92
CA ALA A 152 0.43 12.54 9.13
C ALA A 152 0.59 13.95 8.52
N LYS A 153 -0.38 14.41 7.72
CA LYS A 153 -0.41 15.79 7.21
C LYS A 153 -0.74 16.76 8.37
N PRO A 154 0.08 17.80 8.61
CA PRO A 154 -0.19 18.82 9.62
C PRO A 154 -1.54 19.51 9.38
N PRO A 155 -2.23 20.04 10.42
CA PRO A 155 -1.74 20.23 11.80
C PRO A 155 -2.35 19.30 12.85
N HIS A 156 -3.23 18.35 12.48
CA HIS A 156 -4.14 17.71 13.46
C HIS A 156 -4.04 16.19 13.60
N GLY A 157 -3.21 15.50 12.81
CA GLY A 157 -3.13 14.04 12.85
C GLY A 157 -4.33 13.38 12.16
N GLY A 158 -4.60 12.12 12.50
CA GLY A 158 -5.70 11.34 11.93
C GLY A 158 -6.25 10.32 12.90
N LEU A 159 -6.02 9.04 12.59
CA LEU A 159 -6.27 7.92 13.48
C LEU A 159 -5.36 7.99 14.72
N TYR A 160 -4.15 8.50 14.55
CA TYR A 160 -3.21 8.78 15.63
C TYR A 160 -3.00 10.29 15.83
N PRO A 161 -2.62 10.74 17.04
CA PRO A 161 -2.20 12.11 17.27
C PRO A 161 -1.01 12.48 16.37
N HIS A 162 -0.95 13.73 15.91
CA HIS A 162 0.20 14.22 15.17
C HIS A 162 1.47 14.10 16.02
N GLN A 163 2.40 13.24 15.59
CA GLN A 163 3.76 13.26 16.12
C GLN A 163 4.58 14.25 15.30
N PRO A 164 5.24 15.25 15.92
CA PRO A 164 6.16 16.11 15.20
C PRO A 164 7.23 15.23 14.55
N GLN A 165 7.38 15.32 13.23
CA GLN A 165 8.51 14.70 12.55
C GLN A 165 9.79 15.31 13.12
N ASN A 166 10.49 14.58 13.98
CA ASN A 166 11.91 14.83 14.17
C ASN A 166 12.56 14.49 12.83
N VAL A 167 12.82 15.52 12.04
CA VAL A 167 13.74 15.44 10.92
C VAL A 167 15.13 15.22 11.53
N ALA A 168 15.42 13.99 11.93
CA ALA A 168 16.79 13.53 11.99
C ALA A 168 17.25 13.53 10.53
N LEU A 169 17.92 14.62 10.16
CA LEU A 169 18.76 14.64 8.97
C LEU A 169 19.66 13.40 9.09
N ASP A 170 19.47 12.47 8.16
CA ASP A 170 20.38 11.38 7.88
C ASP A 170 21.71 12.00 7.43
N SER A 171 22.49 12.50 8.39
CA SER A 171 23.89 12.84 8.19
C SER A 171 24.61 11.52 8.06
N GLY A 172 24.74 11.02 6.83
CA GLY A 172 25.29 9.72 6.47
C GLY A 172 26.71 9.45 7.00
N LEU A 173 26.83 9.23 8.29
CA LEU A 173 28.02 8.74 8.96
C LEU A 173 27.64 7.40 9.59
N ALA A 174 28.13 6.33 8.97
CA ALA A 174 28.10 5.00 9.54
C ALA A 174 28.68 5.04 10.97
N PRO A 175 28.14 4.25 11.92
CA PRO A 175 28.72 4.17 13.25
C PRO A 175 30.15 3.63 13.13
N GLN A 176 31.13 4.44 13.53
CA GLN A 176 32.50 3.98 13.70
C GLN A 176 32.51 2.99 14.85
N THR A 177 32.82 1.73 14.55
CA THR A 177 33.15 0.72 15.55
C THR A 177 34.42 1.14 16.28
N GLU A 178 34.28 1.61 17.52
CA GLU A 178 35.41 1.78 18.43
C GLU A 178 36.01 0.42 18.76
N ASN A 179 37.18 0.14 18.18
CA ASN A 179 38.05 -0.94 18.62
C ASN A 179 38.62 -0.57 20.00
N LEU A 180 38.05 -1.15 21.05
CA LEU A 180 38.70 -1.25 22.36
C LEU A 180 39.86 -2.25 22.25
N ILE A 181 41.05 -1.75 21.94
CA ILE A 181 42.31 -2.42 22.23
C ILE A 181 42.64 -2.05 23.69
N SER A 182 42.38 -2.96 24.62
CA SER A 182 42.95 -2.87 25.96
C SER A 182 44.41 -3.33 25.91
N SER A 183 45.33 -2.37 26.02
CA SER A 183 46.70 -2.61 26.47
C SER A 183 46.77 -2.41 27.98
N GLU A 184 47.49 -3.34 28.62
CA GLU A 184 47.85 -3.47 30.05
C GLU A 184 46.90 -4.28 30.95
#